data_AF-A0A933AUW9-F1
#
_entry.id   AF-A0A933AUW9-F1
#
_cell.length_a   1.000
_cell.length_b   1.000
_cell.length_c   1.000
_cell.angle_alpha   90.00
_cell.angle_beta   90.00
_cell.angle_gamma   90.00
#
_symmetry.space_group_name_H-M   'P 1'
#
loop_
_entity.id
_entity.type
_entity.pdbx_description
1 polymer ?
#
loop_
_entity_poly.entity_id
_entity_poly.type
_entity_poly.pdbx_seq_one_letter_code
_entity_poly.pdbx_strand_id
1 'polypeptide(L)'
;MATAIQPTPTRTPRPTATPRPARPTAVPKPTLQPPRAVPEVEGQWVTSRAANARNYYRKSDPRWRDLAERNRVWFKTLEDLLAAYPNRRPPP
;
A
#
# COMPACT_ATOMS: atom_id res chain seq x y z
N MET A 1 -15.87 -41.92 79.36
CA MET A 1 -15.35 -41.90 77.98
C MET A 1 -16.01 -40.75 77.24
N ALA A 2 -15.24 -39.76 76.78
CA ALA A 2 -15.72 -38.73 75.86
C ALA A 2 -14.49 -38.13 75.14
N THR A 3 -14.35 -38.44 73.86
CA THR A 3 -13.31 -37.94 72.96
C THR A 3 -13.85 -36.71 72.25
N ALA A 4 -13.18 -35.56 72.34
CA ALA A 4 -13.54 -34.37 71.58
C ALA A 4 -12.38 -33.94 70.67
N ILE A 5 -12.73 -34.01 69.39
CA ILE A 5 -12.06 -33.79 68.11
C ILE A 5 -11.27 -32.49 67.94
N GLN A 6 -10.14 -32.62 67.26
CA GLN A 6 -9.17 -31.61 66.85
C GLN A 6 -9.69 -30.82 65.63
N PRO A 7 -9.63 -29.47 65.59
CA PRO A 7 -10.11 -28.72 64.43
C PRO A 7 -9.09 -28.76 63.27
N THR A 8 -9.58 -29.10 62.08
CA THR A 8 -8.83 -29.16 60.83
C THR A 8 -8.57 -27.74 60.28
N PRO A 9 -7.34 -27.39 59.84
CA PRO A 9 -7.08 -26.07 59.28
C PRO A 9 -7.69 -25.92 57.88
N THR A 10 -8.51 -24.89 57.70
CA THR A 10 -9.12 -24.50 56.43
C THR A 10 -8.07 -23.85 55.54
N ARG A 11 -7.78 -24.44 54.37
CA ARG A 11 -6.86 -23.87 53.37
C ARG A 11 -7.53 -22.74 52.59
N THR A 12 -6.91 -21.56 52.62
CA THR A 12 -7.32 -20.38 51.85
C THR A 12 -7.11 -20.60 50.34
N PRO A 13 -8.08 -20.26 49.48
CA PRO A 13 -7.91 -20.38 48.02
C PRO A 13 -6.94 -19.32 47.48
N ARG A 14 -6.11 -19.72 46.52
CA ARG A 14 -5.12 -18.88 45.83
C ARG A 14 -5.81 -17.96 44.80
N PRO A 15 -5.44 -16.68 44.68
CA PRO A 15 -6.05 -15.78 43.70
C PRO A 15 -5.66 -16.14 42.26
N THR A 16 -6.64 -16.12 41.38
CA THR A 16 -6.53 -16.38 39.93
C THR A 16 -5.93 -15.17 39.22
N ALA A 17 -4.90 -15.39 38.39
CA ALA A 17 -4.25 -14.34 37.61
C ALA A 17 -5.16 -13.79 36.50
N THR A 18 -5.32 -12.47 36.43
CA THR A 18 -6.09 -11.77 35.39
C THR A 18 -5.32 -11.75 34.07
N PRO A 19 -5.94 -12.11 32.92
CA PRO A 19 -5.25 -12.07 31.63
C PRO A 19 -4.99 -10.62 31.18
N ARG A 20 -3.80 -10.39 30.63
CA ARG A 20 -3.33 -9.10 30.11
C ARG A 20 -4.07 -8.74 28.81
N PRO A 21 -4.44 -7.46 28.57
CA PRO A 21 -5.11 -7.06 27.34
C PRO A 21 -4.21 -7.30 26.11
N ALA A 22 -4.84 -7.79 25.03
CA ALA A 22 -4.19 -8.06 23.76
C ALA A 22 -3.66 -6.76 23.13
N ARG A 23 -2.46 -6.84 22.55
CA ARG A 23 -1.80 -5.74 21.84
C ARG A 23 -2.65 -5.36 20.61
N PRO A 24 -2.89 -4.06 20.34
CA PRO A 24 -3.62 -3.64 19.15
C PRO A 24 -2.90 -4.08 17.88
N THR A 25 -3.63 -4.76 17.01
CA THR A 25 -3.19 -5.18 15.68
C THR A 25 -2.82 -3.94 14.87
N ALA A 26 -1.57 -3.86 14.41
CA ALA A 26 -1.11 -2.77 13.57
C ALA A 26 -1.95 -2.73 12.28
N VAL A 27 -2.57 -1.59 12.00
CA VAL A 27 -3.29 -1.34 10.75
C VAL A 27 -2.24 -1.40 9.62
N PRO A 28 -2.44 -2.22 8.56
CA PRO A 28 -1.50 -2.24 7.45
C PRO A 28 -1.46 -0.85 6.82
N LYS A 29 -0.27 -0.23 6.86
CA LYS A 29 0.02 1.02 6.17
C LYS A 29 -0.23 0.79 4.67
N PRO A 30 -0.99 1.65 3.97
CA PRO A 30 -1.15 1.53 2.53
C PRO A 30 0.24 1.59 1.90
N THR A 31 0.69 0.47 1.35
CA THR A 31 1.89 0.44 0.52
C THR A 31 1.51 1.19 -0.75
N LEU A 32 1.92 2.46 -0.83
CA LEU A 32 1.88 3.23 -2.07
C LEU A 32 2.75 2.43 -3.06
N GLN A 33 2.14 1.54 -3.83
CA GLN A 33 2.87 0.82 -4.86
C GLN A 33 3.42 1.85 -5.83
N PRO A 34 4.70 1.74 -6.23
CA PRO A 34 5.21 2.63 -7.25
C PRO A 34 4.33 2.51 -8.49
N PRO A 35 3.99 3.65 -9.12
CA PRO A 35 3.11 3.70 -10.28
C PRO A 35 3.58 2.71 -11.34
N ARG A 36 2.72 1.72 -11.64
CA ARG A 36 3.09 0.60 -12.50
C ARG A 36 2.88 1.03 -13.95
N ALA A 37 3.99 1.17 -14.66
CA ALA A 37 3.97 1.17 -16.11
C ALA A 37 3.22 -0.09 -16.60
N VAL A 38 2.24 0.11 -17.46
CA VAL A 38 1.42 -0.94 -18.07
C VAL A 38 1.84 -1.16 -19.51
N PRO A 39 1.49 -2.29 -20.16
CA PRO A 39 1.67 -2.42 -21.61
C PRO A 39 0.76 -1.45 -22.38
N GLU A 40 1.14 -1.14 -23.63
CA GLU A 40 0.41 -0.21 -24.52
C GLU A 40 -1.07 -0.57 -24.69
N VAL A 41 -1.40 -1.86 -24.71
CA VAL A 41 -2.77 -2.34 -24.84
C VAL A 41 -3.67 -1.86 -23.69
N GLU A 42 -3.14 -1.80 -22.47
CA GLU A 42 -3.85 -1.37 -21.26
C GLU A 42 -3.67 0.12 -20.93
N GLY A 43 -2.63 0.76 -21.48
CA GLY A 43 -2.32 2.17 -21.24
C GLY A 43 -3.35 3.12 -21.85
N GLN A 44 -3.66 4.19 -21.12
CA GLN A 44 -4.46 5.33 -21.58
C GLN A 44 -3.62 6.59 -21.73
N TRP A 45 -2.55 6.69 -20.96
CA TRP A 45 -1.62 7.81 -20.96
C TRP A 45 -0.23 7.31 -21.30
N VAL A 46 0.53 8.11 -22.04
CA VAL A 46 1.88 7.76 -22.45
C VAL A 46 2.80 8.94 -22.26
N THR A 47 3.99 8.66 -21.76
CA THR A 47 5.07 9.63 -21.62
C THR A 47 6.36 9.00 -22.10
N SER A 48 7.37 9.82 -22.36
CA SER A 48 8.69 9.33 -22.71
C SER A 48 9.60 9.29 -21.47
N ARG A 49 10.25 8.16 -21.19
CA ARG A 49 11.27 8.05 -20.12
C ARG A 49 12.54 8.86 -20.38
N ALA A 50 12.67 9.49 -21.55
CA ALA A 50 13.82 10.33 -21.85
C ALA A 50 13.91 11.50 -20.85
N ALA A 51 15.13 11.83 -20.42
CA ALA A 51 15.37 12.86 -19.41
C ALA A 51 14.88 14.26 -19.83
N ASN A 52 14.87 14.54 -21.13
CA ASN A 52 14.42 15.79 -21.73
C ASN A 52 12.92 15.83 -22.06
N ALA A 53 12.20 14.72 -21.90
CA ALA A 53 10.79 14.71 -22.19
C ALA A 53 10.03 15.45 -21.08
N ARG A 54 9.16 16.38 -21.49
CA ARG A 54 8.37 17.22 -20.58
C ARG A 54 6.87 16.97 -20.70
N ASN A 55 6.47 16.32 -21.78
CA ASN A 55 5.07 16.13 -22.11
C ASN A 55 4.63 14.69 -21.87
N TYR A 56 3.37 14.54 -21.49
CA TYR A 56 2.62 13.29 -21.61
C TYR A 56 1.52 13.46 -22.66
N TYR A 57 1.01 12.36 -23.18
CA TYR A 57 -0.03 12.36 -24.20
C TYR A 57 -1.09 11.33 -23.83
N ARG A 58 -2.32 11.52 -24.33
CA ARG A 58 -3.38 10.55 -24.22
C ARG A 58 -3.29 9.56 -25.37
N LYS A 59 -3.75 8.32 -25.21
CA LYS A 59 -3.73 7.30 -26.27
C LYS A 59 -4.49 7.73 -27.53
N SER A 60 -5.50 8.58 -27.37
CA SER A 60 -6.27 9.20 -28.44
C SER A 60 -5.52 10.28 -29.22
N ASP A 61 -4.43 10.85 -28.67
CA ASP A 61 -3.69 11.94 -29.30
C ASP A 61 -2.63 11.41 -30.28
N PRO A 62 -2.73 11.61 -31.59
CA PRO A 62 -1.77 11.02 -32.55
C PRO A 62 -0.31 11.45 -32.31
N ARG A 63 -0.09 12.60 -31.65
CA ARG A 63 1.23 13.15 -31.28
C ARG A 63 2.07 12.23 -30.38
N TRP A 64 1.47 11.26 -29.68
CA TRP A 64 2.27 10.31 -28.90
C TRP A 64 3.13 9.40 -29.78
N ARG A 65 2.75 9.21 -31.05
CA ARG A 65 3.48 8.36 -32.00
C ARG A 65 4.85 8.94 -32.34
N ASP A 66 5.03 10.26 -32.23
CA ASP A 66 6.33 10.93 -32.38
C ASP A 66 7.32 10.57 -31.25
N LEU A 67 6.83 10.05 -30.12
CA LEU A 67 7.72 9.54 -29.08
C LEU A 67 8.45 8.30 -29.58
N ALA A 68 9.76 8.24 -29.34
CA ALA A 68 10.57 7.06 -29.64
C ALA A 68 10.03 5.81 -28.91
N GLU A 69 9.73 4.75 -29.65
CA GLU A 69 9.12 3.50 -29.14
C GLU A 69 9.83 2.95 -27.91
N ARG A 70 11.17 2.87 -27.97
CA ARG A 70 12.02 2.40 -26.87
C ARG A 70 11.90 3.21 -25.58
N ASN A 71 11.29 4.40 -25.63
CA ASN A 71 11.14 5.30 -24.50
C ASN A 71 9.69 5.50 -24.08
N ARG A 72 8.72 4.92 -24.79
CA ARG A 72 7.30 5.03 -24.43
C ARG A 72 7.06 4.28 -23.13
N VAL A 73 6.45 4.97 -22.17
CA VAL A 73 5.99 4.40 -20.91
C VAL A 73 4.51 4.68 -20.80
N TRP A 74 3.74 3.61 -20.67
CA TRP A 74 2.28 3.66 -20.66
C TRP A 74 1.75 3.55 -19.24
N PHE A 75 0.67 4.28 -18.98
CA PHE A 75 0.02 4.42 -17.68
C PHE A 75 -1.48 4.29 -17.83
N LYS A 76 -2.13 3.63 -16.87
CA LYS A 76 -3.59 3.44 -16.88
C LYS A 76 -4.34 4.72 -16.53
N THR A 77 -3.81 5.50 -15.59
CA THR A 77 -4.40 6.75 -15.11
C THR A 77 -3.39 7.89 -15.19
N LEU A 78 -3.90 9.12 -15.24
CA LEU A 78 -3.06 10.33 -15.22
C LEU A 78 -2.33 10.48 -13.87
N GLU A 79 -2.99 10.10 -12.78
CA GLU A 79 -2.42 10.16 -11.43
C GLU A 79 -1.19 9.26 -11.31
N ASP A 80 -1.22 8.06 -11.87
CA ASP A 80 -0.08 7.13 -11.88
C ASP A 80 1.10 7.72 -12.66
N LEU A 81 0.80 8.34 -13.81
CA LEU A 81 1.80 9.05 -14.62
C LEU A 81 2.43 10.22 -13.86
N LEU A 82 1.62 11.06 -13.20
CA LEU A 82 2.11 12.22 -12.46
C LEU A 82 2.80 11.83 -11.15
N ALA A 83 2.41 10.71 -10.53
CA ALA A 83 3.14 10.13 -9.40
C ALA A 83 4.53 9.65 -9.83
N ALA A 84 4.65 9.04 -11.03
CA ALA A 84 5.92 8.57 -11.59
C ALA A 84 6.78 9.74 -12.11
N TYR A 85 6.13 10.72 -12.74
CA TYR A 85 6.75 11.83 -13.44
C TYR A 85 6.04 13.15 -13.13
N PRO A 86 6.25 13.72 -11.92
CA PRO A 86 5.54 14.92 -11.46
C PRO A 86 5.87 16.17 -12.27
N ASN A 87 7.01 16.19 -12.97
CA ASN A 87 7.42 17.31 -13.81
C ASN A 87 6.79 17.30 -15.21
N ARG A 88 5.88 16.37 -15.51
CA ARG A 88 5.27 16.25 -16.83
C ARG A 88 4.04 17.12 -16.95
N ARG A 89 3.84 17.66 -18.14
CA ARG A 89 2.79 18.61 -18.47
C ARG A 89 2.03 18.14 -19.71
N PRO A 90 0.79 18.59 -19.90
CA PRO A 90 0.10 18.38 -21.17
C PRO A 90 0.86 19.10 -22.31
N PRO A 91 0.78 18.59 -23.55
CA PRO A 91 1.39 19.24 -24.69
C PRO A 91 0.65 20.55 -25.00
N PRO A 92 1.33 21.54 -25.63
CA PRO A 92 0.71 22.79 -26.05
C PRO A 92 -0.31 22.60 -27.19
#